data_AF-A0A7G1G211-F1
#
_entry.id   AF-A0A7G1G211-F1
#
_cell.length_a   1.000
_cell.length_b   1.000
_cell.length_c   1.000
_cell.angle_alpha   90.00
_cell.angle_beta   90.00
_cell.angle_gamma   90.00
#
_symmetry.space_group_name_H-M   'P 1'
#
loop_
_entity.id
_entity.type
_entity.pdbx_description
1 polymer ?
#
loop_
_entity_poly.entity_id
_entity_poly.type
_entity_poly.pdbx_seq_one_letter_code
_entity_poly.pdbx_strand_id
1 'polypeptide(L)' 'MPIYRYECTECGHDFTVMHSMNETPNIKCEKCGAPAKRIIGKVGISFKGSGYYINDSKKTASTK' A
#
# COMPACT_ATOMS: atom_id res chain seq x y z
N MET A 1 -9.97 -13.90 11.39
CA MET A 1 -8.63 -13.39 11.70
C MET A 1 -8.01 -12.90 10.40
N PRO A 2 -7.66 -11.62 10.28
CA PRO A 2 -7.12 -11.07 9.02
C PRO A 2 -5.73 -11.63 8.71
N ILE A 3 -5.43 -11.73 7.41
CA ILE A 3 -4.11 -12.12 6.90
C ILE A 3 -3.44 -10.86 6.38
N TYR A 4 -2.19 -10.64 6.79
CA TYR A 4 -1.40 -9.50 6.36
C TYR A 4 -0.13 -9.97 5.68
N ARG A 5 0.24 -9.26 4.61
CA ARG A 5 1.44 -9.55 3.83
C ARG A 5 2.58 -8.66 4.29
N TYR A 6 3.74 -9.26 4.47
CA TYR A 6 4.96 -8.62 4.92
C TYR A 6 6.07 -8.83 3.90
N GLU A 7 6.96 -7.85 3.80
CA GLU A 7 8.16 -7.89 2.97
C GLU A 7 9.36 -7.50 3.82
N CYS A 8 10.42 -8.30 3.73
CA CYS A 8 11.68 -7.98 4.41
C CYS A 8 12.40 -6.84 3.68
N THR A 9 12.84 -5.83 4.44
CA THR A 9 13.55 -4.67 3.88
C THR A 9 14.97 -4.97 3.41
N GLU A 10 15.59 -6.06 3.88
CA GLU A 10 16.98 -6.38 3.53
C GLU A 10 17.07 -7.43 2.43
N CYS A 11 16.34 -8.55 2.56
CA CYS A 11 16.41 -9.65 1.60
C CYS A 11 15.26 -9.67 0.58
N GLY A 12 14.27 -8.79 0.71
CA GLY A 12 13.12 -8.73 -0.20
C GLY A 12 12.18 -9.94 -0.11
N HIS A 13 12.28 -10.75 0.96
CA HIS A 13 11.43 -11.93 1.13
C HIS A 13 9.99 -11.52 1.45
N ASP A 14 9.04 -11.95 0.63
CA ASP A 14 7.61 -11.77 0.87
C ASP A 14 6.99 -12.98 1.57
N PHE A 15 6.15 -12.72 2.57
CA PHE A 15 5.45 -13.76 3.32
C PHE A 15 4.13 -13.25 3.91
N THR A 16 3.29 -14.16 4.38
CA THR A 16 1.94 -13.84 4.86
C THR A 16 1.74 -14.35 6.28
N VAL A 17 1.24 -13.49 7.16
CA VAL A 17 1.03 -13.79 8.59
C VAL A 17 -0.42 -13.54 8.96
N MET A 18 -1.02 -14.49 9.67
CA MET A 18 -2.33 -14.33 10.29
C MET A 18 -2.17 -13.77 11.70
N HIS A 19 -2.74 -12.61 11.99
CA HIS A 19 -2.75 -12.05 13.35
C HIS A 19 -4.00 -11.22 13.61
N SER A 20 -4.29 -10.93 14.88
CA SER A 20 -5.40 -10.05 15.23
C SER A 20 -5.08 -8.59 14.88
N MET A 21 -6.09 -7.82 14.50
CA MET A 21 -5.91 -6.39 14.20
C MET A 21 -5.52 -5.57 15.44
N ASN A 22 -5.88 -6.06 16.63
CA ASN A 22 -5.61 -5.38 17.90
C ASN A 22 -4.30 -5.83 18.57
N GLU A 23 -3.52 -6.66 17.88
CA GLU A 23 -2.25 -7.19 18.36
C GLU A 23 -1.11 -6.48 17.62
N THR A 24 0.00 -6.23 18.31
CA THR A 24 1.19 -5.57 17.75
C THR A 24 2.27 -6.62 17.47
N PRO A 25 2.19 -7.36 16.35
CA PRO A 25 3.14 -8.44 16.10
C PRO A 25 4.51 -7.89 15.74
N ASN A 26 5.55 -8.36 16.44
CA ASN A 26 6.94 -8.08 16.09
C ASN A 26 7.38 -9.05 14.99
N ILE A 27 7.06 -8.73 13.74
CA ILE A 27 7.36 -9.58 12.59
C ILE A 27 8.82 -9.41 12.15
N LYS A 28 9.59 -10.49 12.30
CA LYS A 28 10.96 -10.62 11.80
C LYS A 28 11.01 -11.55 10.59
N CYS A 29 11.95 -11.30 9.69
CA CYS A 29 12.17 -12.17 8.54
C CYS A 29 12.79 -13.51 8.99
N GLU A 30 12.25 -14.61 8.49
CA GLU A 30 12.72 -15.97 8.79
C GLU A 30 14.11 -16.27 8.21
N LYS A 31 14.52 -15.54 7.16
CA LYS A 31 15.79 -15.76 6.46
C LYS A 31 16.96 -14.95 7.02
N CYS A 32 16.73 -13.70 7.42
CA CYS A 32 17.81 -12.81 7.85
C CYS A 32 17.61 -12.20 9.25
N GLY A 33 16.47 -12.42 9.89
CA GLY A 33 16.17 -11.87 11.22
C GLY A 33 15.91 -10.36 11.24
N ALA A 34 16.03 -9.68 10.10
CA ALA A 34 15.73 -8.25 9.95
C ALA A 34 14.23 -7.94 10.09
N PRO A 35 13.86 -6.71 10.48
CA PRO A 35 12.45 -6.31 10.57
C PRO A 35 11.77 -6.36 9.20
N ALA A 36 10.55 -6.91 9.16
CA ALA A 36 9.73 -6.91 7.95
C ALA A 36 8.68 -5.79 8.02
N LYS A 37 8.40 -5.15 6.88
CA LYS A 37 7.36 -4.13 6.76
C LYS A 37 6.09 -4.74 6.19
N ARG A 38 4.94 -4.35 6.73
CA ARG A 38 3.65 -4.74 6.17
C ARG A 38 3.45 -4.05 4.82
N ILE A 39 3.25 -4.83 3.77
CA ILE A 39 2.94 -4.31 2.44
C ILE A 39 1.42 -4.30 2.23
N ILE A 40 0.91 -3.16 1.77
CA ILE A 40 -0.46 -3.02 1.32
C ILE A 40 -0.41 -3.09 -0.20
N GLY A 41 -1.11 -4.07 -0.78
CA GLY A 41 -1.16 -4.23 -2.23
C GLY A 41 -1.64 -2.95 -2.91
N LYS A 42 -1.08 -2.65 -4.09
CA LYS A 42 -1.53 -1.51 -4.91
C LYS A 42 -2.92 -1.82 -5.45
N VAL A 43 -3.97 -1.35 -4.77
CA VAL A 43 -5.33 -1.42 -5.28
C VAL A 43 -5.52 -0.28 -6.26
N GLY A 44 -5.84 -0.60 -7.52
CA GLY A 44 -6.24 0.40 -8.51
C GLY A 44 -7.59 0.99 -8.11
N ILE A 45 -7.60 2.23 -7.60
CA ILE A 45 -8.84 2.92 -7.26
C ILE A 45 -9.43 3.45 -8.58
N SER A 46 -10.54 2.86 -9.03
CA SER A 46 -11.30 3.38 -10.17
C SER A 46 -12.46 4.24 -9.69
N PHE A 47 -12.38 5.55 -9.89
CA PHE A 47 -13.51 6.46 -9.64
C PHE A 47 -14.46 6.41 -10.85
N LYS A 48 -15.52 5.62 -10.75
CA LYS A 48 -16.64 5.65 -11.71
C LYS A 48 -17.76 6.50 -11.11
N GLY A 49 -17.75 7.80 -11.40
CA GLY A 49 -18.82 8.72 -11.02
C GLY A 49 -18.94 9.83 -12.07
N SER A 50 -20.11 9.95 -12.69
CA SER A 50 -20.46 10.97 -13.69
C SER A 50 -20.65 12.38 -13.11
N GLY A 51 -20.06 12.67 -11.94
CA GLY A 51 -20.32 13.87 -11.14
C GLY A 51 -19.08 14.56 -10.58
N TYR A 52 -17.86 14.17 -11.01
CA TYR A 52 -16.67 14.95 -10.71
C TYR A 52 -16.67 16.21 -11.60
N TYR A 53 -17.19 17.32 -11.07
CA TYR A 53 -16.99 18.64 -11.67
C TYR A 53 -15.49 18.90 -11.78
N ILE A 54 -15.00 18.91 -13.01
CA ILE A 54 -13.64 19.31 -13.38
C ILE A 54 -13.56 20.83 -13.18
N ASN A 55 -13.45 21.30 -11.94
CA ASN A 55 -13.43 22.75 -11.65
C ASN A 55 -12.05 23.37 -11.90
N ASP A 56 -10.98 22.58 -12.03
CA ASP A 56 -9.66 23.14 -12.37
C ASP A 56 -9.40 23.04 -13.86
N SER A 57 -10.18 23.81 -14.62
CA SER A 57 -9.81 24.19 -15.98
C SER A 57 -8.51 24.98 -15.87
N LYS A 58 -7.37 24.32 -16.08
CA LYS A 58 -6.12 25.02 -16.38
C LYS A 58 -6.41 25.92 -17.58
N LYS A 59 -6.52 27.24 -17.35
CA LYS A 59 -6.43 28.22 -18.42
C LYS A 59 -5.08 28.02 -19.08
N THR A 60 -5.08 27.39 -20.25
CA THR A 60 -3.99 27.52 -21.22
C THR A 60 -3.96 28.99 -21.62
N ALA A 61 -3.08 29.77 -20.97
CA ALA A 61 -2.71 31.08 -21.45
C ALA A 61 -1.95 30.85 -22.78
N SER A 62 -2.66 30.99 -23.88
CA SER A 62 -2.11 30.98 -25.22
C SER A 62 -1.25 32.25 -25.39
N THR A 63 0.07 32.10 -25.39
CA THR A 63 0.98 33.12 -25.91
C THR A 63 0.98 33.03 -27.43
N LYS A 64 0.43 34.05 -28.09
CA LYS A 64 0.83 34.45 -29.44
C LYS A 64 0.63 35.95 -29.59
#